data_AF-A0A969KPD1-F1
#
_entry.id   AF-A0A969KPD1-F1
#
_cell.length_a   1.000
_cell.length_b   1.000
_cell.length_c   1.000
_cell.angle_alpha   90.00
_cell.angle_beta   90.00
_cell.angle_gamma   90.00
#
_symmetry.space_group_name_H-M   'P 1'
#
loop_
_entity.id
_entity.type
_entity.pdbx_description
1 polymer ?
#
loop_
_entity_poly.entity_id
_entity_poly.type
_entity_poly.pdbx_seq_one_letter_code
_entity_poly.pdbx_strand_id
1 'polypeptide(L)'
;MVSLTANADDGRTNAGRQTVTAARYSIDSPSWISGTLTYSMSAVDGAFDQAAETIGAQIDTSGWSFGKHLLFLEGQDSDGFWGAPSAVFLNVFEDGHAVSVSPLSMTSTVMIGQVAIYSITVTNSGVISDVYSVEISGNHWPVDALLRSALDQQPQRPCK
;
A
#
# COMPACT_ATOMS: atom_id res chain seq x y z
N MET A 1 -6.60 -1.66 0.97
CA MET A 1 -7.60 -1.76 -0.13
C MET A 1 -7.19 -0.81 -1.25
N VAL A 2 -7.08 -1.32 -2.47
CA VAL A 2 -6.77 -0.55 -3.69
C VAL A 2 -7.99 -0.59 -4.61
N SER A 3 -8.40 0.57 -5.13
CA SER A 3 -9.49 0.65 -6.11
C SER A 3 -8.93 0.55 -7.53
N LEU A 4 -9.42 -0.42 -8.29
CA LEU A 4 -9.13 -0.60 -9.71
C LEU A 4 -10.38 -0.21 -10.50
N THR A 5 -10.24 0.71 -11.46
CA THR A 5 -11.32 1.14 -12.35
C THR A 5 -10.81 1.17 -13.79
N ALA A 6 -11.64 0.72 -14.72
CA ALA A 6 -11.34 0.75 -16.15
C ALA A 6 -12.62 0.97 -16.98
N ASN A 7 -12.43 1.30 -18.25
CA ASN A 7 -13.51 1.34 -19.25
C ASN A 7 -13.33 0.15 -20.19
N ALA A 8 -14.28 -0.77 -20.18
CA ALA A 8 -14.35 -1.87 -21.13
C ALA A 8 -15.22 -1.44 -22.31
N ASP A 9 -14.68 -1.41 -23.52
CA ASP A 9 -15.42 -1.00 -24.74
C ASP A 9 -15.21 -2.04 -25.84
N ASP A 10 -16.32 -2.53 -26.39
CA ASP A 10 -16.32 -3.43 -27.54
C ASP A 10 -16.30 -2.67 -28.90
N GLY A 11 -16.08 -1.36 -28.87
CA GLY A 11 -16.11 -0.48 -30.04
C GLY A 11 -14.82 -0.41 -30.85
N ARG A 12 -14.37 -1.51 -31.47
CA ARG A 12 -13.24 -1.43 -32.45
C ARG A 12 -13.70 -1.17 -33.88
N THR A 13 -14.94 -1.50 -34.24
CA THR A 13 -15.59 -1.13 -35.52
C THR A 13 -17.10 -0.94 -35.31
N ASN A 14 -17.71 0.10 -35.89
CA ASN A 14 -19.15 0.41 -35.74
C ASN A 14 -20.13 -0.67 -36.27
N ALA A 15 -19.64 -1.83 -36.71
CA ALA A 15 -20.44 -2.90 -37.31
C ALA A 15 -20.71 -4.10 -36.37
N GLY A 16 -20.16 -4.10 -35.17
CA GLY A 16 -20.35 -5.14 -34.16
C GLY A 16 -19.93 -4.60 -32.81
N ARG A 17 -20.81 -3.79 -32.22
CA ARG A 17 -20.60 -3.22 -30.89
C ARG A 17 -21.60 -3.88 -29.96
N GLN A 18 -21.13 -4.83 -29.16
CA GLN A 18 -21.97 -5.58 -28.24
C GLN A 18 -21.91 -4.96 -26.85
N THR A 19 -22.93 -5.24 -26.03
CA THR A 19 -22.92 -4.89 -24.62
C THR A 19 -21.84 -5.69 -23.90
N VAL A 20 -21.08 -5.04 -23.03
CA VAL A 20 -20.18 -5.73 -22.10
C VAL A 20 -21.03 -6.44 -21.08
N THR A 21 -20.84 -7.74 -20.88
CA THR A 21 -21.67 -8.56 -19.97
C THR A 21 -20.92 -9.05 -18.73
N ALA A 22 -19.59 -9.06 -18.78
CA ALA A 22 -18.76 -9.37 -17.63
C ALA A 22 -17.39 -8.67 -17.76
N ALA A 23 -16.69 -8.57 -16.64
CA ALA A 23 -15.30 -8.18 -16.61
C ALA A 23 -14.54 -8.97 -15.55
N ARG A 24 -13.24 -9.17 -15.78
CA ARG A 24 -12.37 -9.87 -14.83
C ARG A 24 -10.97 -9.29 -14.83
N TYR A 25 -10.23 -9.59 -13.78
CA TYR A 25 -8.81 -9.33 -13.71
C TYR A 25 -8.01 -10.55 -13.20
N SER A 26 -6.74 -10.60 -13.54
CA SER A 26 -5.75 -11.53 -12.96
C SER A 26 -4.50 -10.77 -12.50
N ILE A 27 -3.73 -11.39 -11.61
CA ILE A 27 -2.57 -10.78 -10.96
C ILE A 27 -1.31 -11.54 -11.37
N ASP A 28 -0.31 -10.81 -11.85
CA ASP A 28 1.05 -11.22 -12.26
C ASP A 28 1.13 -12.20 -13.43
N SER A 29 0.14 -13.08 -13.59
CA SER A 29 -0.01 -13.98 -14.72
C SER A 29 -1.27 -13.61 -15.52
N PRO A 30 -1.21 -13.67 -16.85
CA PRO A 30 -2.39 -13.46 -17.68
C PRO A 30 -3.33 -14.67 -17.67
N SER A 31 -4.60 -14.43 -18.00
CA SER A 31 -5.71 -15.38 -17.88
C SER A 31 -5.54 -16.69 -18.67
N TRP A 32 -4.77 -16.69 -19.77
CA TRP A 32 -4.55 -17.87 -20.61
C TRP A 32 -3.44 -18.80 -20.08
N ILE A 33 -2.76 -18.45 -18.99
CA ILE A 33 -1.80 -19.33 -18.34
C ILE A 33 -2.53 -20.27 -17.40
N SER A 34 -2.33 -21.58 -17.59
CA SER A 34 -2.94 -22.62 -16.77
C SER A 34 -2.68 -22.39 -15.28
N GLY A 35 -3.74 -22.46 -14.46
CA GLY A 35 -3.67 -22.26 -13.02
C GLY A 35 -3.75 -20.79 -12.57
N THR A 36 -3.82 -19.83 -13.50
CA THR A 36 -4.02 -18.41 -13.15
C THR A 36 -5.41 -18.20 -12.58
N LEU A 37 -5.49 -17.60 -11.40
CA LEU A 37 -6.74 -17.18 -10.81
C LEU A 37 -7.25 -15.90 -11.50
N THR A 38 -8.55 -15.89 -11.79
CA THR A 38 -9.24 -14.69 -12.28
C THR A 38 -10.29 -14.28 -11.26
N TYR A 39 -10.48 -12.98 -11.15
CA TYR A 39 -11.38 -12.34 -10.19
C TYR A 39 -12.38 -11.49 -10.95
N SER A 40 -13.65 -11.61 -10.62
CA SER A 40 -14.70 -10.82 -11.28
C SER A 40 -14.60 -9.34 -10.89
N MET A 41 -14.91 -8.49 -11.86
CA MET A 41 -15.16 -7.06 -11.66
C MET A 41 -16.66 -6.80 -11.79
N SER A 42 -17.12 -5.67 -11.27
CA SER A 42 -18.53 -5.25 -11.37
C SER A 42 -18.65 -3.97 -12.18
N ALA A 43 -19.78 -3.78 -12.85
CA ALA A 43 -20.13 -2.47 -13.40
C ALA A 43 -20.28 -1.46 -12.25
N VAL A 44 -19.71 -0.26 -12.42
CA VAL A 44 -19.64 0.77 -11.38
C VAL A 44 -21.02 1.37 -11.08
N ASP A 45 -21.89 1.41 -12.08
CA ASP A 45 -23.30 1.82 -11.94
C ASP A 45 -24.23 0.67 -11.50
N GLY A 46 -23.70 -0.54 -11.37
CA GLY A 46 -24.37 -1.72 -10.86
C GLY A 46 -24.98 -2.64 -11.92
N ALA A 47 -24.90 -2.30 -13.21
CA ALA A 47 -25.42 -3.15 -14.29
C ALA A 47 -24.49 -3.16 -15.51
N PHE A 48 -24.30 -4.35 -16.09
CA PHE A 48 -23.61 -4.51 -17.36
C PHE A 48 -24.62 -4.31 -18.49
N ASP A 49 -24.85 -3.06 -18.91
CA ASP A 49 -25.89 -2.72 -19.89
C ASP A 49 -25.42 -1.83 -21.04
N GLN A 50 -24.16 -1.38 -21.01
CA GLN A 50 -23.57 -0.57 -22.07
C GLN A 50 -22.53 -1.35 -22.89
N ALA A 51 -22.35 -0.89 -24.13
CA ALA A 51 -21.26 -1.36 -25.00
C ALA A 51 -19.89 -0.77 -24.64
N ALA A 52 -19.88 0.37 -23.94
CA ALA A 52 -18.73 0.86 -23.20
C ALA A 52 -19.13 0.94 -21.73
N GLU A 53 -18.52 0.13 -20.90
CA GLU A 53 -18.91 -0.09 -19.51
C GLU A 53 -17.80 0.33 -18.55
N THR A 54 -18.16 1.07 -17.50
CA THR A 54 -17.19 1.40 -16.46
C THR A 54 -17.17 0.29 -15.43
N ILE A 55 -16.03 -0.37 -15.28
CA ILE A 55 -15.86 -1.55 -14.42
C ILE A 55 -14.96 -1.23 -13.23
N GLY A 56 -15.26 -1.82 -12.08
CA GLY A 56 -14.57 -1.59 -10.83
C GLY A 56 -14.32 -2.86 -10.01
N ALA A 57 -13.22 -2.86 -9.25
CA ALA A 57 -12.93 -3.87 -8.23
C ALA A 57 -12.16 -3.25 -7.05
N GLN A 58 -12.31 -3.88 -5.88
CA GLN A 58 -11.53 -3.57 -4.68
C GLN A 58 -10.55 -4.71 -4.43
N ILE A 59 -9.25 -4.38 -4.41
CA ILE A 59 -8.17 -5.34 -4.27
C ILE A 59 -7.60 -5.24 -2.85
N ASP A 60 -7.65 -6.35 -2.12
CA ASP A 60 -6.89 -6.51 -0.89
C ASP A 60 -5.47 -6.96 -1.21
N THR A 61 -4.51 -6.10 -0.90
CA THR A 61 -3.08 -6.34 -1.10
C THR A 61 -2.40 -6.90 0.15
N SER A 62 -3.17 -7.24 1.19
CA SER A 62 -2.65 -7.86 2.40
C SER A 62 -1.91 -9.15 2.06
N GLY A 63 -0.65 -9.26 2.49
CA GLY A 63 0.19 -10.43 2.25
C GLY A 63 0.80 -10.51 0.85
N TRP A 64 0.62 -9.50 -0.01
CA TRP A 64 1.37 -9.41 -1.27
C TRP A 64 2.86 -9.15 -0.99
N SER A 65 3.72 -9.70 -1.84
CA SER A 65 5.16 -9.38 -1.80
C SER A 65 5.40 -7.92 -2.15
N PHE A 66 6.48 -7.33 -1.64
CA PHE A 66 6.89 -6.00 -2.11
C PHE A 66 7.37 -6.05 -3.55
N GLY A 67 7.06 -4.99 -4.28
CA GLY A 67 7.48 -4.76 -5.65
C GLY A 67 6.32 -4.51 -6.60
N LYS A 68 6.63 -4.70 -7.87
CA LYS A 68 5.75 -4.38 -8.97
C LYS A 68 4.92 -5.60 -9.35
N HIS A 69 3.61 -5.48 -9.16
CA HIS A 69 2.62 -6.44 -9.62
C HIS A 69 1.98 -5.94 -10.92
N LEU A 70 1.64 -6.87 -11.81
CA LEU A 70 0.96 -6.55 -13.07
C LEU A 70 -0.47 -7.07 -13.03
N LEU A 71 -1.44 -6.16 -13.13
CA LEU A 71 -2.85 -6.51 -13.19
C LEU A 71 -3.27 -6.58 -14.66
N PHE A 72 -3.83 -7.71 -15.08
CA PHE A 72 -4.43 -7.89 -16.40
C PHE A 72 -5.94 -7.78 -16.28
N LEU A 73 -6.58 -7.03 -17.18
CA LEU A 73 -8.01 -6.77 -17.18
C LEU A 73 -8.60 -7.19 -18.52
N GLU A 74 -9.73 -7.87 -18.49
CA GLU A 74 -10.46 -8.33 -19.68
C GLU A 74 -11.95 -8.03 -19.51
N GLY A 75 -12.58 -7.54 -20.57
CA GLY A 75 -14.04 -7.46 -20.69
C GLY A 75 -14.57 -8.61 -21.54
N GLN A 76 -15.82 -9.01 -21.29
CA GLN A 76 -16.55 -10.00 -22.07
C GLN A 76 -17.73 -9.34 -22.77
N ASP A 77 -17.90 -9.60 -24.06
CA ASP A 77 -19.05 -9.13 -24.83
C ASP A 77 -20.32 -9.97 -24.58
N SER A 78 -21.42 -9.63 -25.25
CA SER A 78 -22.69 -10.36 -25.13
C SER A 78 -22.71 -11.73 -25.81
N ASP A 79 -21.74 -12.00 -26.69
CA ASP A 79 -21.56 -13.30 -27.34
C ASP A 79 -20.70 -14.25 -26.48
N GLY A 80 -20.17 -13.75 -25.37
CA GLY A 80 -19.35 -14.50 -24.42
C GLY A 80 -17.86 -14.53 -24.77
N PHE A 81 -17.40 -13.70 -25.73
CA PHE A 81 -15.99 -13.61 -26.05
C PHE A 81 -15.28 -12.63 -25.13
N TRP A 82 -14.14 -13.07 -24.59
CA TRP A 82 -13.24 -12.20 -23.84
C TRP A 82 -12.36 -11.41 -24.81
N GLY A 83 -12.34 -10.09 -24.64
CA GLY A 83 -11.52 -9.18 -25.43
C GLY A 83 -10.02 -9.29 -25.11
N ALA A 84 -9.21 -8.55 -25.87
CA ALA A 84 -7.78 -8.46 -25.60
C ALA A 84 -7.52 -7.84 -24.21
N PRO A 85 -6.57 -8.38 -23.44
CA PRO A 85 -6.26 -7.88 -22.11
C PRO A 85 -5.63 -6.47 -22.17
N SER A 86 -6.04 -5.61 -21.23
CA SER A 86 -5.29 -4.42 -20.86
C SER A 86 -4.48 -4.71 -19.59
N ALA A 87 -3.37 -4.01 -19.37
CA ALA A 87 -2.55 -4.25 -18.19
C ALA A 87 -2.09 -2.95 -17.51
N VAL A 88 -2.06 -2.96 -16.17
CA VAL A 88 -1.61 -1.84 -15.34
C VAL A 88 -0.71 -2.33 -14.22
N PHE A 89 0.34 -1.57 -13.91
CA PHE A 89 1.23 -1.88 -12.79
C PHE A 89 0.66 -1.37 -11.47
N LEU A 90 0.67 -2.23 -10.46
CA LEU A 90 0.46 -1.89 -9.06
C LEU A 90 1.77 -2.07 -8.31
N ASN A 91 2.32 -1.00 -7.73
CA ASN A 91 3.54 -1.10 -6.93
C ASN A 91 3.16 -1.20 -5.45
N VAL A 92 3.48 -2.33 -4.83
CA VAL A 92 3.27 -2.57 -3.40
C VAL A 92 4.60 -2.33 -2.69
N PHE A 93 4.60 -1.42 -1.73
CA PHE A 93 5.77 -1.12 -0.90
C PHE A 93 5.36 -1.10 0.57
N GLU A 94 6.31 -1.45 1.43
CA GLU A 94 6.19 -1.23 2.86
C GLU A 94 6.20 0.27 3.13
N ASP A 95 5.40 0.73 4.07
CA ASP A 95 5.60 2.06 4.62
C ASP A 95 7.01 2.07 5.23
N GLY A 96 7.92 2.80 4.61
CA GLY A 96 9.33 2.81 4.99
C GLY A 96 9.58 3.57 6.30
N HIS A 97 8.53 4.16 6.88
CA HIS A 97 8.55 4.84 8.16
C HIS A 97 8.33 3.83 9.30
N ALA A 98 9.26 3.78 10.25
CA ALA A 98 9.04 3.07 11.50
C ALA A 98 9.86 3.68 12.63
N VAL A 99 9.28 3.74 13.83
CA VAL A 99 9.93 4.29 15.02
C VAL A 99 9.84 3.33 16.19
N SER A 100 10.92 3.26 16.97
CA SER A 100 10.96 2.51 18.23
C SER A 100 11.54 3.39 19.33
N VAL A 101 11.04 3.20 20.56
CA VAL A 101 11.51 3.93 21.74
C VAL A 101 11.93 2.91 22.80
N SER A 102 13.10 3.10 23.40
CA SER A 102 13.62 2.20 24.43
C SER A 102 14.45 2.97 25.48
N PRO A 103 14.34 2.65 26.77
CA PRO A 103 13.34 1.75 27.37
C PRO A 103 11.95 2.41 27.44
N LEU A 104 10.87 1.60 27.45
CA LEU A 104 9.49 2.08 27.53
C LEU A 104 9.08 2.57 28.93
N SER A 105 9.87 2.24 29.95
CA SER A 105 9.68 2.75 31.32
C SER A 105 11.01 2.77 32.06
N MET A 106 11.17 3.74 32.95
CA MET A 106 12.30 3.84 33.87
C MET A 106 11.82 4.32 35.22
N THR A 107 12.45 3.84 36.29
CA THR A 107 12.24 4.33 37.64
C THR A 107 13.59 4.68 38.24
N SER A 108 13.61 5.69 39.11
CA SER A 108 14.81 6.09 39.85
C SER A 108 14.39 6.59 41.22
N THR A 109 15.25 6.36 42.22
CA THR A 109 15.07 6.84 43.59
C THR A 109 16.24 7.75 43.91
N VAL A 110 15.95 9.02 44.20
CA VAL A 110 16.95 10.04 44.56
C VAL A 110 16.60 10.67 45.90
N MET A 111 17.62 11.15 46.62
CA MET A 111 17.40 11.92 47.85
C MET A 111 16.86 13.32 47.52
N ILE A 112 16.25 13.98 48.51
CA ILE A 112 15.73 15.35 48.37
C ILE A 112 16.86 16.28 47.91
N GLY A 113 16.61 17.03 46.82
CA GLY A 113 17.56 17.96 46.23
C GLY A 113 18.53 17.37 45.21
N GLN A 114 18.47 16.06 44.94
CA GLN A 114 19.24 15.44 43.85
C GLN A 114 18.45 15.39 42.53
N VAL A 115 19.20 15.41 41.42
CA VAL A 115 18.66 15.32 40.06
C VAL A 115 18.68 13.86 39.59
N ALA A 116 17.55 13.36 39.11
CA ALA A 116 17.47 12.08 38.40
C ALA A 116 17.64 12.29 36.89
N ILE A 117 18.48 11.49 36.25
CA ILE A 117 18.70 11.53 34.79
C ILE A 117 18.08 10.27 34.18
N TYR A 118 17.25 10.47 33.15
CA TYR A 118 16.61 9.40 32.39
C TYR A 118 17.08 9.47 30.94
N SER A 119 17.56 8.35 30.40
CA SER A 119 18.00 8.24 29.00
C SER A 119 17.03 7.38 28.22
N ILE A 120 16.32 7.98 27.26
CA ILE A 120 15.55 7.27 26.24
C ILE A 120 16.26 7.35 24.91
N THR A 121 16.17 6.28 24.14
CA THR A 121 16.62 6.20 22.76
C THR A 121 15.40 6.15 21.87
N VAL A 122 15.30 7.10 20.94
CA VAL A 122 14.35 7.07 19.83
C VAL A 122 15.12 6.61 18.60
N THR A 123 14.73 5.48 18.05
CA THR A 123 15.38 4.87 16.90
C THR A 123 14.43 4.87 15.72
N ASN A 124 14.88 5.41 14.59
CA ASN A 124 14.25 5.15 13.31
C ASN A 124 14.51 3.68 12.93
N SER A 125 13.49 2.84 13.07
CA SER A 125 13.55 1.44 12.66
C SER A 125 13.07 1.24 11.22
N GLY A 126 12.72 2.32 10.53
CA GLY A 126 12.32 2.34 9.13
C GLY A 126 13.51 2.28 8.18
N VAL A 127 13.20 2.29 6.89
CA VAL A 127 14.18 2.33 5.78
C VAL A 127 14.31 3.72 5.16
N ILE A 128 13.53 4.69 5.63
CA ILE A 128 13.53 6.08 5.16
C ILE A 128 13.99 6.98 6.31
N SER A 129 14.80 8.00 6.01
CA SER A 129 15.17 9.03 7.00
C SER A 129 13.97 9.88 7.38
N ASP A 130 13.80 10.12 8.69
CA ASP A 130 12.67 10.85 9.25
C ASP A 130 13.11 11.89 10.29
N VAL A 131 12.19 12.80 10.60
CA VAL A 131 12.33 13.78 11.66
C VAL A 131 11.32 13.48 12.75
N TYR A 132 11.80 13.29 13.98
CA TYR A 132 10.97 12.97 15.14
C TYR A 132 10.92 14.17 16.09
N SER A 133 9.71 14.48 16.58
CA SER A 133 9.51 15.43 17.68
C SER A 133 9.26 14.66 18.97
N VAL A 134 9.94 15.05 20.05
CA VAL A 134 9.78 14.45 21.38
C VAL A 134 9.18 15.49 22.32
N GLU A 135 8.06 15.16 22.94
CA GLU A 135 7.39 16.00 23.95
C GLU A 135 7.37 15.27 25.30
N ILE A 136 7.61 16.02 26.38
CA ILE A 136 7.53 15.51 27.75
C ILE A 136 6.38 16.24 28.45
N SER A 137 5.41 15.49 29.00
CA SER A 137 4.23 16.05 29.67
C SER A 137 3.88 15.26 30.95
N GLY A 138 3.01 15.83 31.79
CA GLY A 138 2.50 15.16 33.00
C GLY A 138 3.44 15.19 34.23
N ASN A 139 4.46 16.04 34.22
CA ASN A 139 5.46 16.09 35.30
C ASN A 139 4.97 16.90 36.52
N HIS A 140 5.12 16.33 37.71
CA HIS A 140 4.86 17.02 38.99
C HIS A 140 6.03 17.91 39.44
N TRP A 141 7.22 17.67 38.89
CA TRP A 141 8.45 18.41 39.19
C TRP A 141 8.96 19.12 37.93
N PRO A 142 9.75 20.20 38.06
CA PRO A 142 10.43 20.81 36.92
C PRO A 142 11.28 19.77 36.16
N VAL A 143 11.18 19.76 34.84
CA VAL A 143 11.94 18.86 33.96
C VAL A 143 12.60 19.66 32.85
N ASP A 144 13.91 19.46 32.69
CA ASP A 144 14.69 19.98 31.56
C ASP A 144 14.91 18.85 30.54
N ALA A 145 14.39 19.03 29.33
CA ALA A 145 14.57 18.09 28.23
C ALA A 145 15.83 18.45 27.43
N LEU A 146 16.89 17.64 27.57
CA LEU A 146 18.08 17.76 26.73
C LEU A 146 17.99 16.78 25.56
N LEU A 147 17.59 17.26 24.39
CA LEU A 147 17.66 16.49 23.14
C LEU A 147 19.12 16.40 22.68
N ARG A 148 19.66 15.18 22.65
CA ARG A 148 20.94 14.87 22.00
C ARG A 148 20.62 14.06 20.75
N SER A 149 20.59 14.69 19.59
CA SER A 149 20.43 13.99 18.32
C SER A 149 21.69 13.18 18.00
N ALA A 150 21.60 11.86 18.07
CA ALA A 150 22.52 10.99 17.38
C ALA A 150 21.99 10.80 15.96
N LEU A 151 22.69 11.34 14.96
CA LEU A 151 22.43 11.01 13.56
C LEU A 151 22.80 9.52 13.41
N ASP A 152 21.82 8.63 13.38
CA ASP A 152 22.04 7.23 13.02
C ASP A 152 22.39 7.19 11.53
N GLN A 153 23.67 7.30 11.21
CA GLN A 153 24.18 7.06 9.87
C GLN A 153 24.19 5.55 9.65
N GLN A 154 23.07 4.99 9.17
CA GLN A 154 23.12 3.64 8.61
C GLN A 154 24.15 3.60 7.47
N PRO A 155 25.01 2.57 7.41
CA PRO A 155 26.01 2.45 6.36
C PRO A 155 25.30 2.35 5.01
N GLN A 156 25.61 3.29 4.12
CA GLN A 156 25.19 3.28 2.72
C GLN A 156 25.45 1.88 2.15
N ARG A 157 24.41 1.16 1.71
CA ARG A 157 24.60 -0.09 0.96
C ARG A 157 25.41 0.24 -0.29
N PRO A 158 26.60 -0.37 -0.51
CA PRO A 158 27.31 -0.15 -1.76
C PRO A 158 26.46 -0.74 -2.89
N CYS A 159 26.13 0.09 -3.88
CA CYS A 159 25.59 -0.37 -5.15
C CYS A 159 26.57 -1.42 -5.73
N LYS A 160 26.04 -2.60 -6.08
CA LYS A 160 26.76 -3.62 -6.83
C LYS A 160 26.23 -3.66 -8.25
#